data_AF-A0A4Q3MJS0-F1
#
_entry.id   AF-A0A4Q3MJS0-F1
#
_cell.length_a   1.000
_cell.length_b   1.000
_cell.length_c   1.000
_cell.angle_alpha   90.00
_cell.angle_beta   90.00
_cell.angle_gamma   90.00
#
_symmetry.space_group_name_H-M   'P 1'
#
loop_
_entity.id
_entity.type
_entity.pdbx_description
1 polymer ?
#
loop_
_entity_poly.entity_id
_entity_poly.type
_entity_poly.pdbx_seq_one_letter_code
_entity_poly.pdbx_strand_id
1 'polypeptide(L)'
;MTTTWSGSLDADFSLDEQGRRGLLAGLALTYVAINSGPGRLEPLYGGYLGAYHQWEAGWKLTAKAGYASFGGGSLGTIIRATPVRQVFATLEVEKYDADDNKMFGLGLSAAWSRSKTDKAGASVQLVLSVPIYLTRKR
;
A
#
# COMPACT_ATOMS: atom_id res chain seq x y z
N MET A 1 3.42 -7.10 27.55
CA MET A 1 3.36 -7.97 26.35
C MET A 1 2.32 -7.39 25.40
N THR A 2 2.60 -7.36 24.10
CA THR A 2 1.72 -6.78 23.08
C THR A 2 1.38 -7.85 22.05
N THR A 3 0.12 -7.91 21.63
CA THR A 3 -0.37 -8.82 20.59
C THR A 3 -0.84 -7.98 19.41
N THR A 4 -0.29 -8.22 18.22
CA THR A 4 -0.67 -7.53 16.99
C THR A 4 -1.34 -8.51 16.05
N TRP A 5 -2.49 -8.11 15.50
CA TRP A 5 -3.17 -8.80 14.42
C TRP A 5 -3.26 -7.85 13.22
N SER A 6 -2.89 -8.33 12.05
CA SER A 6 -2.98 -7.58 10.80
C SER A 6 -3.53 -8.47 9.71
N GLY A 7 -4.44 -7.94 8.90
CA GLY A 7 -4.96 -8.62 7.72
C GLY A 7 -5.30 -7.64 6.62
N SER A 8 -5.28 -8.12 5.38
CA SER A 8 -5.77 -7.40 4.22
C SER A 8 -6.70 -8.28 3.38
N LEU A 9 -7.57 -7.61 2.64
CA LEU A 9 -8.42 -8.18 1.61
C LEU A 9 -8.15 -7.38 0.33
N ASP A 10 -7.78 -8.08 -0.73
CA ASP A 10 -7.52 -7.49 -2.04
C ASP A 10 -8.41 -8.18 -3.06
N ALA A 11 -9.10 -7.39 -3.88
CA ALA A 11 -9.99 -7.81 -4.93
C ALA A 11 -9.45 -7.31 -6.28
N ASP A 12 -9.44 -8.21 -7.25
CA ASP A 12 -9.10 -7.92 -8.64
C ASP A 12 -10.30 -8.27 -9.52
N PHE A 13 -10.76 -7.30 -10.29
CA PHE A 13 -11.84 -7.48 -11.25
C PHE A 13 -11.34 -7.19 -12.66
N SER A 14 -11.19 -8.24 -13.45
CA SER A 14 -10.80 -8.11 -14.85
C SER A 14 -11.95 -7.58 -15.72
N LEU A 15 -11.64 -6.60 -16.57
CA LEU A 15 -12.56 -5.94 -17.50
C LEU A 15 -12.48 -6.51 -18.93
N ASP A 16 -11.68 -7.56 -19.14
CA ASP A 16 -11.51 -8.22 -20.42
C ASP A 16 -11.21 -9.72 -20.24
N GLU A 17 -11.57 -10.55 -21.23
CA GLU A 17 -11.32 -12.00 -21.17
C GLU A 17 -9.84 -12.35 -21.06
N GLN A 18 -8.97 -11.45 -21.51
CA GLN A 18 -7.52 -11.63 -21.54
C GLN A 18 -6.83 -11.09 -20.28
N GLY A 19 -7.56 -10.53 -19.30
CA GLY A 19 -6.96 -10.11 -18.04
C GLY A 19 -6.06 -8.86 -18.12
N ARG A 20 -5.99 -8.18 -19.28
CA ARG A 20 -5.05 -7.08 -19.52
C ARG A 20 -5.50 -5.77 -18.91
N ARG A 21 -6.79 -5.60 -18.63
CA ARG A 21 -7.30 -4.42 -17.93
C ARG A 21 -8.20 -4.84 -16.78
N GLY A 22 -8.11 -4.13 -15.69
CA GLY A 22 -8.89 -4.48 -14.51
C GLY A 22 -8.97 -3.36 -13.50
N LEU A 23 -9.83 -3.59 -12.51
CA LEU A 23 -10.00 -2.75 -11.33
C LEU A 23 -9.45 -3.49 -10.12
N LEU A 24 -8.82 -2.73 -9.24
CA LEU A 24 -8.26 -3.21 -7.98
C LEU A 24 -8.98 -2.53 -6.83
N ALA A 25 -9.28 -3.27 -5.78
CA ALA A 25 -9.77 -2.72 -4.53
C ALA A 25 -9.12 -3.45 -3.36
N GLY A 26 -8.69 -2.72 -2.35
CA GLY A 26 -8.08 -3.34 -1.18
C GLY A 26 -8.48 -2.67 0.12
N LEU A 27 -8.52 -3.46 1.19
CA LEU A 27 -8.74 -3.02 2.56
C LEU A 27 -7.70 -3.68 3.46
N ALA A 28 -7.16 -2.93 4.40
CA ALA A 28 -6.22 -3.44 5.39
C ALA A 28 -6.61 -2.96 6.78
N LEU A 29 -6.42 -3.83 7.76
CA LEU A 29 -6.68 -3.56 9.18
C LEU A 29 -5.55 -4.15 10.01
N THR A 30 -4.98 -3.31 10.88
CA THR A 30 -4.02 -3.69 11.90
C THR A 30 -4.56 -3.27 13.26
N TYR A 31 -4.73 -4.25 14.13
CA TYR A 31 -5.18 -4.09 15.50
C TYR A 31 -4.08 -4.50 16.47
N VAL A 32 -3.88 -3.72 17.54
CA VAL A 32 -2.85 -3.97 18.54
C VAL A 32 -3.49 -3.99 19.92
N ALA A 33 -3.42 -5.14 20.59
CA ALA A 33 -3.83 -5.33 21.97
C ALA A 33 -2.62 -5.23 22.90
N ILE A 34 -2.75 -4.43 23.97
CA ILE A 34 -1.73 -4.29 25.01
C ILE A 34 -2.23 -5.04 26.24
N ASN A 35 -1.57 -6.14 26.58
CA ASN A 35 -2.03 -7.05 27.64
C ASN A 35 -1.55 -6.64 29.05
N SER A 36 -0.68 -5.62 29.18
CA SER A 36 -0.13 -5.21 30.48
C SER A 36 0.22 -3.71 30.50
N GLY A 37 -0.40 -2.95 31.41
CA GLY A 37 -0.16 -1.51 31.63
C GLY A 37 -1.31 -0.59 31.14
N PRO A 38 -1.32 0.70 31.50
CA PRO A 38 -2.37 1.67 31.13
C PRO A 38 -2.28 2.13 29.66
N GLY A 39 -1.78 1.29 28.76
CA GLY A 39 -1.55 1.61 27.36
C GLY A 39 -2.78 1.31 26.50
N ARG A 40 -3.05 2.16 25.51
CA ARG A 40 -4.08 1.94 24.49
C ARG A 40 -3.53 2.36 23.13
N LEU A 41 -3.66 1.50 22.14
CA LEU A 41 -3.39 1.83 20.74
C LEU A 41 -4.69 1.65 19.97
N GLU A 42 -5.04 2.66 19.18
CA GLU A 42 -6.15 2.57 18.25
C GLU A 42 -5.74 1.78 17.01
N PRO A 43 -6.69 1.12 16.31
CA PRO A 43 -6.38 0.41 15.08
C PRO A 43 -5.87 1.36 13.99
N LEU A 44 -5.03 0.80 13.12
CA LEU A 44 -4.71 1.34 11.81
C LEU A 44 -5.57 0.62 10.79
N TYR A 45 -6.32 1.37 9.98
CA TYR A 45 -7.09 0.80 8.89
C TYR A 45 -6.99 1.67 7.66
N GLY A 46 -7.23 1.09 6.50
CA GLY A 46 -7.21 1.82 5.26
C GLY A 46 -7.70 0.98 4.10
N GLY A 47 -7.78 1.62 2.94
CA GLY A 47 -8.12 0.97 1.71
C GLY A 47 -7.71 1.78 0.51
N TYR A 48 -7.79 1.14 -0.65
CA TYR A 48 -7.48 1.76 -1.92
C TYR A 48 -8.40 1.24 -3.01
N LEU A 49 -8.52 2.05 -4.05
CA LEU A 49 -9.06 1.66 -5.34
C LEU A 49 -7.98 1.91 -6.39
N GLY A 50 -8.00 1.12 -7.44
CA GLY A 50 -7.07 1.27 -8.54
C GLY A 50 -7.56 0.64 -9.81
N ALA A 51 -6.78 0.85 -10.86
CA ALA A 51 -6.99 0.21 -12.15
C ALA A 51 -5.63 -0.11 -12.75
N TYR A 52 -5.61 -1.07 -13.65
CA TYR A 52 -4.44 -1.37 -14.43
C TYR A 52 -4.80 -1.59 -15.90
N HIS A 53 -3.82 -1.34 -16.77
CA HIS A 53 -3.89 -1.63 -18.19
C HIS A 53 -2.55 -2.15 -18.68
N GLN A 54 -2.60 -3.28 -19.39
CA GLN A 54 -1.46 -3.97 -19.96
C GLN A 54 -1.58 -4.01 -21.49
N TRP A 55 -0.57 -3.49 -22.17
CA TRP A 55 -0.48 -3.49 -23.63
C TRP A 55 0.19 -4.77 -24.13
N GLU A 56 -0.03 -5.10 -25.40
CA GLU A 56 0.56 -6.29 -26.06
C GLU A 56 2.09 -6.27 -26.10
N ALA A 57 2.68 -5.08 -26.07
CA ALA A 57 4.14 -4.90 -25.99
C ALA A 57 4.72 -5.23 -24.59
N GLY A 58 3.93 -5.78 -23.67
CA GLY A 58 4.35 -6.16 -22.32
C GLY A 58 4.49 -4.97 -21.36
N TRP A 59 4.01 -3.78 -21.71
CA TRP A 59 3.94 -2.66 -20.77
C TRP A 59 2.69 -2.80 -19.91
N LYS A 60 2.79 -2.51 -18.61
CA LYS A 60 1.67 -2.47 -17.68
C LYS A 60 1.71 -1.17 -16.90
N LEU A 61 0.61 -0.43 -16.93
CA LEU A 61 0.40 0.75 -16.10
C LEU A 61 -0.60 0.39 -15.00
N THR A 62 -0.23 0.63 -13.75
CA THR A 62 -1.10 0.46 -12.59
C THR A 62 -1.21 1.80 -11.86
N ALA A 63 -2.43 2.23 -11.56
CA ALA A 63 -2.69 3.41 -10.75
C ALA A 63 -3.57 3.03 -9.57
N LYS A 64 -3.19 3.47 -8.36
CA LYS A 64 -3.92 3.23 -7.12
C LYS A 64 -4.05 4.54 -6.35
N ALA A 65 -5.18 4.75 -5.71
CA ALA A 65 -5.37 5.84 -4.76
C ALA A 65 -6.15 5.33 -3.56
N GLY A 66 -5.80 5.83 -2.38
CA GLY A 66 -6.32 5.28 -1.15
C GLY A 66 -6.26 6.22 0.03
N TYR A 67 -6.74 5.69 1.14
CA TYR A 67 -6.84 6.36 2.41
C TYR A 67 -6.42 5.40 3.52
N ALA A 68 -5.66 5.91 4.48
CA ALA A 68 -5.31 5.21 5.70
C ALA A 68 -5.55 6.12 6.91
N SER A 69 -5.95 5.53 8.02
CA SER A 69 -6.19 6.23 9.28
C SER A 69 -5.67 5.40 10.45
N PHE A 70 -4.85 6.05 11.27
CA PHE A 70 -4.41 5.56 12.57
C PHE A 70 -5.03 6.41 13.66
N GLY A 71 -5.73 5.78 14.61
CA GLY A 71 -6.44 6.51 15.67
C GLY A 71 -5.55 7.07 16.79
N GLY A 72 -4.24 6.81 16.75
CA GLY A 72 -3.30 7.24 17.78
C GLY A 72 -3.17 6.24 18.93
N GLY A 73 -2.60 6.68 20.04
CA GLY A 73 -2.51 5.87 21.23
C GLY A 73 -1.76 6.54 22.36
N SER A 74 -1.77 5.90 23.52
CA SER A 74 -1.09 6.36 24.71
C SER A 74 -0.43 5.20 25.43
N LEU A 75 0.72 5.46 26.04
CA LEU A 75 1.35 4.57 27.01
C LEU A 75 1.53 5.34 28.32
N GLY A 76 0.61 5.11 29.27
CA GLY A 76 0.54 5.90 30.50
C GLY A 76 0.30 7.38 30.24
N THR A 77 0.89 8.24 31.07
CA THR A 77 0.78 9.71 30.94
C THR A 77 1.87 10.33 30.07
N ILE A 78 2.89 9.56 29.69
CA ILE A 78 4.17 10.08 29.17
C ILE A 78 4.21 10.05 27.64
N ILE A 79 3.80 8.95 27.01
CA ILE A 79 3.91 8.80 25.55
C ILE A 79 2.52 8.87 24.93
N ARG A 80 2.34 9.76 23.96
CA ARG A 80 1.13 9.87 23.15
C ARG A 80 1.49 9.81 21.67
N ALA A 81 1.00 8.80 20.99
CA ALA A 81 1.03 8.73 19.53
C ALA A 81 -0.17 9.52 19.00
N THR A 82 0.09 10.50 18.13
CA THR A 82 -0.97 11.34 17.57
C THR A 82 -1.76 10.58 16.50
N PRO A 83 -3.07 10.81 16.38
CA PRO A 83 -3.85 10.24 15.29
C PRO A 83 -3.39 10.82 13.95
N VAL A 84 -3.24 9.97 12.93
CA VAL A 84 -2.80 10.37 11.60
C VAL A 84 -3.79 9.85 10.56
N ARG A 85 -4.15 10.73 9.62
CA ARG A 85 -4.95 10.40 8.44
C ARG A 85 -4.11 10.68 7.21
N GLN A 86 -4.05 9.74 6.28
CA GLN A 86 -3.23 9.83 5.09
C GLN A 86 -4.06 9.50 3.86
N VAL A 87 -4.02 10.37 2.87
CA VAL A 87 -4.41 10.03 1.49
C VAL A 87 -3.14 9.73 0.72
N PHE A 88 -3.19 8.78 -0.20
CA PHE A 88 -2.05 8.44 -1.04
C PHE A 88 -2.49 8.09 -2.44
N ALA A 89 -1.57 8.27 -3.39
CA ALA A 89 -1.71 7.84 -4.76
C ALA A 89 -0.38 7.26 -5.24
N THR A 90 -0.47 6.20 -6.03
CA THR A 90 0.66 5.48 -6.59
C THR A 90 0.40 5.24 -8.06
N LEU A 91 1.40 5.49 -8.88
CA LEU A 91 1.42 5.20 -10.30
C LEU A 91 2.66 4.35 -10.61
N GLU A 92 2.46 3.20 -11.21
CA GLU A 92 3.52 2.22 -11.51
C GLU A 92 3.47 1.87 -12.98
N VAL A 93 4.62 2.00 -13.65
CA VAL A 93 4.83 1.55 -15.02
C VAL A 93 5.81 0.39 -14.97
N GLU A 94 5.39 -0.75 -15.46
CA GLU A 94 6.18 -1.98 -15.46
C GLU A 94 6.34 -2.49 -16.89
N LYS A 95 7.49 -3.08 -17.18
CA LYS A 95 7.75 -3.79 -18.43
C LYS A 95 7.91 -5.27 -18.14
N TYR A 96 7.23 -6.08 -18.93
CA TYR A 96 7.27 -7.54 -18.92
C TYR A 96 7.85 -8.06 -20.24
N ASP A 97 8.52 -9.20 -20.19
CA ASP A 97 8.96 -9.94 -21.38
C ASP A 97 7.82 -10.84 -21.93
N ALA A 98 8.05 -11.52 -23.04
CA ALA A 98 7.10 -12.45 -23.67
C ALA A 98 6.70 -13.63 -22.76
N ASP A 99 7.54 -13.99 -21.80
CA ASP A 99 7.27 -15.02 -20.79
C ASP A 99 6.61 -14.46 -19.51
N ASP A 100 6.00 -13.26 -19.57
CA ASP A 100 5.38 -12.56 -18.44
C ASP A 100 6.32 -12.31 -17.23
N ASN A 101 7.64 -12.34 -17.48
CA ASN A 101 8.63 -11.98 -16.47
C ASN A 101 8.78 -10.46 -16.42
N LYS A 102 8.60 -9.85 -15.24
CA LYS A 102 8.87 -8.43 -15.03
C LYS A 102 10.34 -8.15 -15.34
N MET A 103 10.63 -7.26 -16.27
CA MET A 103 11.98 -6.83 -16.64
C MET A 103 12.43 -5.65 -15.78
N PHE A 104 11.55 -4.66 -15.61
CA PHE A 104 11.77 -3.53 -14.71
C PHE A 104 10.43 -2.85 -14.38
N GLY A 105 10.44 -1.96 -13.39
CA GLY A 105 9.33 -1.07 -13.11
C GLY A 105 9.78 0.26 -12.51
N LEU A 106 9.02 1.31 -12.82
CA LEU A 106 9.17 2.65 -12.28
C LEU A 106 7.87 3.02 -11.57
N GLY A 107 7.97 3.33 -10.27
CA GLY A 107 6.85 3.75 -9.44
C GLY A 107 7.02 5.19 -8.98
N LEU A 108 5.93 5.95 -9.00
CA LEU A 108 5.81 7.26 -8.36
C LEU A 108 4.68 7.17 -7.33
N SER A 109 4.99 7.44 -6.08
CA SER A 109 4.01 7.50 -4.99
C SER A 109 4.02 8.88 -4.36
N ALA A 110 2.84 9.39 -4.06
CA ALA A 110 2.65 10.61 -3.30
C ALA A 110 1.69 10.34 -2.14
N ALA A 111 1.97 10.94 -1.00
CA ALA A 111 1.09 10.86 0.15
C ALA A 111 0.97 12.21 0.83
N TRP A 112 -0.23 12.49 1.31
CA TRP A 112 -0.54 13.63 2.15
C TRP A 112 -1.09 13.12 3.47
N SER A 113 -0.40 13.45 4.55
CA SER A 113 -0.79 13.13 5.92
C SER A 113 -1.26 14.37 6.69
N ARG A 114 -2.23 14.18 7.58
CA ARG A 114 -2.70 15.17 8.53
C ARG A 114 -2.82 14.54 9.90
N SER A 115 -2.24 15.20 10.90
CA SER A 115 -2.45 14.89 12.32
C SER A 115 -3.38 15.93 12.94
N LYS A 116 -4.11 15.55 14.00
CA LYS A 116 -4.96 16.50 14.75
C LYS A 116 -4.14 17.60 15.47
N THR A 117 -2.87 17.33 15.72
CA THR A 117 -2.02 18.17 16.59
C THR A 117 -0.82 18.78 15.84
N ASP A 118 -0.45 18.22 14.68
CA ASP A 118 0.70 18.66 13.88
C ASP A 118 0.31 19.19 12.49
N LYS A 119 1.26 19.90 11.86
CA LYS A 119 1.12 20.39 10.49
C LYS A 119 0.96 19.23 9.50
N ALA A 120 0.25 19.51 8.40
CA ALA A 120 0.15 18.59 7.27
C ALA A 120 1.54 18.26 6.71
N GLY A 121 1.80 16.98 6.42
CA GLY A 121 3.02 16.50 5.81
C GLY A 121 2.74 15.92 4.43
N ALA A 122 3.51 16.34 3.43
CA ALA A 122 3.48 15.75 2.09
C ALA A 122 4.79 14.98 1.84
N SER A 123 4.69 13.82 1.20
CA SER A 123 5.83 13.01 0.80
C SER A 123 5.66 12.52 -0.62
N VAL A 124 6.76 12.49 -1.37
CA VAL A 124 6.84 11.93 -2.72
C VAL A 124 7.97 10.92 -2.74
N GLN A 125 7.74 9.77 -3.36
CA GLN A 125 8.70 8.69 -3.49
C GLN A 125 8.76 8.23 -4.94
N LEU A 126 9.97 8.10 -5.46
CA LEU A 126 10.26 7.45 -6.73
C LEU A 126 10.90 6.09 -6.44
N VAL A 127 10.41 5.03 -7.08
CA VAL A 127 10.89 3.65 -6.88
C VAL A 127 11.29 3.07 -8.22
N LEU A 128 12.54 2.61 -8.32
CA LEU A 128 13.01 1.80 -9.44
C LEU A 128 13.09 0.34 -8.98
N SER A 129 12.43 -0.56 -9.70
CA SER A 129 12.41 -2.00 -9.43
C SER A 129 13.07 -2.74 -10.58
N VAL A 130 14.18 -3.41 -10.32
CA VAL A 130 14.91 -4.24 -11.30
C VAL A 130 15.06 -5.64 -10.70
N PRO A 131 14.20 -6.61 -11.08
CA PRO A 131 14.30 -7.98 -10.60
C PRO A 131 15.52 -8.70 -11.17
N ILE A 132 16.11 -9.58 -10.37
CA ILE A 132 17.23 -10.44 -10.78
C ILE A 132 16.72 -11.88 -10.81
N TYR A 133 16.74 -12.49 -11.99
CA TYR A 133 16.37 -13.89 -12.17
C TYR A 133 17.62 -14.76 -12.23
N LEU A 134 17.72 -15.73 -11.32
CA LEU A 134 18.69 -16.82 -11.46
C LEU A 134 18.01 -17.99 -12.16
N THR A 135 18.46 -18.29 -13.38
CA THR A 135 18.01 -19.47 -14.12
C THR A 135 19.11 -20.53 -14.10
N ARG A 136 18.73 -21.79 -13.85
CA ARG A 136 19.63 -22.93 -14.02
C ARG A 136 19.43 -23.46 -15.42
N LYS A 137 20.42 -23.31 -16.30
CA LYS A 137 20.46 -24.09 -17.55
C LYS A 137 20.56 -25.58 -17.18
N ARG A 138 19.56 -26.36 -17.60
CA ARG A 138 19.67 -27.83 -17.64
C ARG A 138 20.39 -28.24 -18.91
#